data_AF-A0A359M4B5-F1
#
_entry.id   AF-A0A359M4B5-F1
#
_cell.length_a   1.000
_cell.length_b   1.000
_cell.length_c   1.000
_cell.angle_alpha   90.00
_cell.angle_beta   90.00
_cell.angle_gamma   90.00
#
_symmetry.space_group_name_H-M   'P 1'
#
loop_
_entity.id
_entity.type
_entity.pdbx_description
1 polymer ?
#
loop_
_entity_poly.entity_id
_entity_poly.type
_entity_poly.pdbx_seq_one_letter_code
_entity_poly.pdbx_strand_id
1 'polypeptide(L)' 'PAVAIGVAAECYEVYVNGSRIGDNGCRAGQRVDYYQPRWYPVPAGLLRPGEPAVIALRVTSVYQQWSIAGDLRDEG' A
#
# COMPACT_ATOMS: atom_id res chain seq x y z
N PRO A 1 12.64 -7.75 -3.42
CA PRO A 1 11.34 -7.65 -2.73
C PRO A 1 10.55 -6.38 -3.10
N ALA A 2 9.24 -6.56 -3.28
CA ALA A 2 8.27 -5.49 -3.48
C ALA A 2 6.99 -5.79 -2.70
N VAL A 3 6.25 -4.75 -2.33
CA VAL A 3 4.87 -4.90 -1.82
C VAL A 3 3.92 -4.75 -3.00
N ALA A 4 3.13 -5.79 -3.26
CA ALA A 4 2.04 -5.77 -4.21
C ALA A 4 0.75 -5.38 -3.48
N ILE A 5 0.14 -4.29 -3.93
CA ILE A 5 -1.21 -3.91 -3.55
C ILE A 5 -2.13 -4.31 -4.70
N GLY A 6 -3.15 -5.08 -4.37
CA GLY A 6 -4.23 -5.39 -5.30
C GLY A 6 -5.04 -4.16 -5.71
N VAL A 7 -6.29 -4.40 -6.09
CA VAL A 7 -7.17 -3.34 -6.54
C VAL A 7 -7.78 -2.62 -5.34
N ALA A 8 -7.51 -1.31 -5.20
CA ALA A 8 -8.09 -0.43 -4.19
C ALA A 8 -8.59 0.87 -4.83
N ALA A 9 -9.73 1.38 -4.36
CA ALA A 9 -10.46 2.52 -4.92
C ALA A 9 -10.27 3.81 -4.09
N GLU A 10 -9.50 3.71 -3.03
CA GLU A 10 -9.28 4.77 -2.04
C GLU A 10 -7.90 5.38 -2.20
N CYS A 11 -7.69 6.51 -1.53
CA CYS A 11 -6.38 7.11 -1.40
C CYS A 11 -5.61 6.35 -0.33
N TYR A 12 -4.39 5.93 -0.62
CA TYR A 12 -3.62 5.16 0.36
C TYR A 12 -2.13 5.42 0.31
N GLU A 13 -1.51 5.21 1.47
CA GLU A 13 -0.07 5.23 1.69
C GLU A 13 0.39 3.83 2.12
N VAL A 14 1.55 3.39 1.64
CA VAL A 14 2.12 2.06 1.90
C VAL A 14 3.34 2.17 2.79
N TYR A 15 3.43 1.31 3.80
CA TYR A 15 4.52 1.27 4.77
C TYR A 15 5.10 -0.12 4.93
N VAL A 16 6.41 -0.20 5.18
CA VAL A 16 7.12 -1.40 5.62
C VAL A 16 7.92 -1.07 6.87
N ASN A 17 7.73 -1.83 7.94
CA ASN A 17 8.39 -1.65 9.23
C ASN A 17 8.34 -0.18 9.73
N GLY A 18 7.16 0.44 9.58
CA GLY A 18 6.88 1.83 9.96
C GLY A 18 7.41 2.90 9.00
N SER A 19 8.20 2.53 7.98
CA SER A 19 8.72 3.47 6.97
C SER A 19 7.81 3.53 5.75
N ARG A 20 7.45 4.73 5.31
CA ARG A 20 6.63 4.95 4.11
C ARG A 20 7.44 4.62 2.85
N ILE A 21 6.89 3.77 1.98
CA ILE A 21 7.55 3.36 0.73
C ILE A 21 6.83 3.84 -0.54
N GLY A 22 5.61 4.35 -0.41
CA GLY A 22 4.89 4.93 -1.56
C GLY A 22 3.43 5.27 -1.27
N ASP A 23 2.75 5.71 -2.32
CA ASP A 23 1.33 6.05 -2.34
C ASP A 23 0.75 5.88 -3.75
N ASN A 24 -0.57 5.96 -3.88
CA ASN A 24 -1.23 5.87 -5.18
C ASN A 24 -1.31 7.20 -5.96
N GLY A 25 -0.66 8.26 -5.49
CA GLY A 25 -0.66 9.59 -6.10
C GLY A 25 -1.95 10.39 -5.85
N CYS A 26 -2.83 9.90 -4.98
CA CYS A 26 -4.07 10.60 -4.65
C CYS A 26 -3.81 11.82 -3.76
N ARG A 27 -4.51 12.93 -4.03
CA ARG A 27 -4.58 14.09 -3.12
C ARG A 27 -5.69 13.91 -2.09
N ALA A 28 -5.53 14.46 -0.89
CA ALA A 28 -6.56 14.39 0.14
C ALA A 28 -7.92 14.90 -0.39
N GLY A 29 -8.97 14.09 -0.24
CA GLY A 29 -10.32 14.39 -0.72
C GLY A 29 -10.56 14.12 -2.22
N GLN A 30 -9.54 13.67 -2.96
CA GLN A 30 -9.70 13.26 -4.36
C GLN A 30 -10.33 11.87 -4.44
N ARG A 31 -11.21 11.68 -5.42
CA ARG A 31 -11.77 10.37 -5.77
C ARG A 31 -10.79 9.62 -6.68
N VAL A 32 -10.55 8.35 -6.39
CA VAL A 32 -9.73 7.48 -7.23
C VAL A 32 -10.66 6.57 -8.02
N ASP A 33 -10.77 6.81 -9.32
CA ASP A 33 -11.73 6.13 -10.20
C ASP A 33 -11.08 4.98 -11.00
N TYR A 34 -9.78 4.78 -10.84
CA TYR A 34 -9.01 3.80 -11.58
C TYR A 34 -8.54 2.66 -10.67
N TYR A 35 -8.85 1.44 -11.10
CA TYR A 35 -8.63 0.20 -10.37
C TYR A 35 -7.42 -0.51 -10.96
N GLN A 36 -6.24 -0.21 -10.44
CA GLN A 36 -5.00 -0.78 -10.95
C GLN A 36 -4.17 -1.37 -9.82
N PRO A 37 -3.70 -2.63 -9.96
CA PRO A 37 -2.67 -3.18 -9.09
C PRO A 37 -1.41 -2.30 -9.12
N ARG A 38 -0.72 -2.19 -7.99
CA ARG A 38 0.51 -1.40 -7.88
C ARG A 38 1.57 -2.14 -7.09
N TRP A 39 2.81 -2.00 -7.54
CA TRP A 39 3.99 -2.57 -6.89
C TRP A 39 4.86 -1.45 -6.35
N TYR A 40 5.27 -1.61 -5.09
CA TYR A 40 6.12 -0.66 -4.39
C TYR A 40 7.44 -1.37 -4.06
N PRO A 41 8.57 -0.98 -4.70
CA PRO A 41 9.85 -1.57 -4.37
C PRO A 41 10.19 -1.26 -2.92
N VAL A 42 10.65 -2.25 -2.17
CA VAL A 42 11.05 -2.06 -0.77
C VAL A 42 12.50 -1.56 -0.72
N PRO A 43 12.77 -0.35 -0.19
CA PRO A 43 14.13 0.15 -0.02
C PRO A 43 15.03 -0.80 0.78
N ALA A 44 16.31 -0.83 0.42
CA ALA A 44 17.31 -1.61 1.15
C ALA A 44 17.36 -1.20 2.63
N GLY A 45 17.51 -2.18 3.52
CA GLY A 45 17.60 -1.97 4.96
C GLY A 45 16.27 -1.90 5.70
N LEU A 46 15.12 -1.89 5.01
CA LEU A 46 13.81 -2.00 5.67
C LEU A 46 13.42 -3.44 5.99
N LEU A 47 14.01 -4.43 5.31
CA LEU A 47 13.81 -5.84 5.61
C LEU A 47 15.06 -6.40 6.29
N ARG A 48 14.85 -7.27 7.27
CA ARG A 48 15.90 -7.99 7.99
C ARG A 48 15.68 -9.49 7.80
N PRO A 49 16.63 -10.20 7.17
CA PRO A 49 16.49 -11.64 6.95
C PRO A 49 16.24 -12.39 8.25
N GLY A 50 15.21 -13.24 8.26
CA GLY A 50 14.84 -14.05 9.42
C GLY A 50 14.01 -13.31 10.49
N GLU A 51 13.75 -12.01 10.32
CA GLU A 51 12.83 -11.24 11.18
C GLU A 51 11.49 -11.02 10.47
N PRO A 52 10.37 -10.98 11.22
CA PRO A 52 9.08 -10.64 10.62
C PRO A 52 9.09 -9.20 10.10
N ALA A 53 8.46 -8.99 8.95
CA ALA A 53 8.19 -7.67 8.42
C ALA A 53 6.71 -7.30 8.65
N VAL A 54 6.48 -6.03 8.96
CA VAL A 54 5.13 -5.46 9.06
C VAL A 54 4.87 -4.60 7.83
N ILE A 55 3.88 -5.00 7.02
CA ILE A 55 3.35 -4.19 5.93
C ILE A 55 2.08 -3.52 6.42
N ALA A 56 1.96 -2.21 6.21
CA ALA A 56 0.77 -1.45 6.61
C ALA A 56 0.26 -0.56 5.47
N LEU A 57 -1.06 -0.39 5.43
CA LEU A 57 -1.76 0.55 4.57
C LEU A 57 -2.43 1.61 5.43
N ARG A 58 -2.24 2.88 5.08
CA ARG A 58 -3.07 3.97 5.61
C ARG A 58 -4.04 4.41 4.53
N VAL A 59 -5.33 4.12 4.74
CA VAL A 59 -6.39 4.43 3.79
C VAL A 59 -7.11 5.70 4.22
N THR A 60 -7.28 6.63 3.27
CA THR A 60 -8.12 7.81 3.41
C THR A 60 -9.31 7.67 2.47
N SER A 61 -10.51 7.59 3.03
CA SER A 61 -11.76 7.52 2.27
C SER A 61 -12.61 8.75 2.55
N VAL A 62 -13.27 9.26 1.50
CA VAL A 62 -14.31 10.29 1.61
C VAL A 62 -15.67 9.70 2.00
N TYR A 63 -15.79 8.37 1.99
CA TYR A 63 -16.96 7.62 2.45
C TYR A 63 -16.61 6.90 3.76
N GLN A 64 -17.60 6.61 4.62
CA GLN A 64 -17.40 5.76 5.82
C GLN A 64 -17.15 4.28 5.48
N GLN A 65 -16.77 3.99 4.24
CA GLN A 65 -16.60 2.65 3.69
C GLN A 65 -15.29 2.64 2.91
N TRP A 66 -14.57 1.52 3.02
CA TRP A 66 -13.37 1.23 2.24
C TRP A 66 -13.41 -0.23 1.81
N SER A 67 -12.76 -0.53 0.68
CA SER A 67 -12.63 -1.89 0.17
C SER A 67 -11.25 -2.09 -0.45
N ILE A 68 -10.61 -3.20 -0.10
CA ILE A 68 -9.52 -3.74 -0.90
C ILE A 68 -10.11 -4.94 -1.64
N ALA A 69 -10.23 -4.83 -2.96
CA ALA A 69 -10.81 -5.87 -3.81
C ALA A 69 -9.78 -6.94 -4.22
N GLY A 70 -8.51 -6.79 -3.81
CA GLY A 70 -7.43 -7.76 -4.06
C GLY A 70 -6.66 -8.11 -2.79
N ASP A 71 -5.47 -8.70 -2.97
CA ASP A 71 -4.62 -9.13 -1.86
C ASP A 71 -3.55 -8.08 -1.52
N LEU A 72 -2.98 -8.19 -0.32
CA LEU A 72 -1.78 -7.49 0.13
C LEU A 72 -0.66 -8.53 0.25
N ARG A 73 0.34 -8.47 -0.62
CA ARG A 73 1.41 -9.49 -0.64
C ARG A 73 2.80 -8.87 -0.64
N ASP A 74 3.69 -9.56 0.04
CA ASP A 74 5.13 -9.49 -0.15
C ASP A 74 5.48 -10.37 -1.36
N GLU A 75 6.06 -9.77 -2.40
CA GLU A 75 6.68 -10.48 -3.52
C GLU A 75 8.20 -10.44 -3.29
N GLY A 76 8.68 -11.47 -2.60
CA GLY A 76 10.05 -11.64 -2.10
C GLY A 76 10.80 -12.77 -2.78
#